data_AF-A0A0F9IYS0-F1
#
_entry.id   AF-A0A0F9IYS0-F1
#
_cell.length_a   1.000
_cell.length_b   1.000
_cell.length_c   1.000
_cell.angle_alpha   90.00
_cell.angle_beta   90.00
_cell.angle_gamma   90.00
#
_symmetry.space_group_name_H-M   'P 1'
#
loop_
_entity.id
_entity.type
_entity.pdbx_description
1 polymer ?
#
loop_
_entity_poly.entity_id
_entity_poly.type
_entity_poly.pdbx_seq_one_letter_code
_entity_poly.pdbx_strand_id
1 'polypeptide(L)' 'IATVLPRTGRHAAERMLDDFARDLQAQGLGDIQAEARDGTHSAGSTFSVSAGIAEGEAGEEFEILSEKAGSSQKIIARF' A
#
# COMPACT_ATOMS: atom_id res chain seq x y z
N ILE A 1 -4.80 6.85 -0.89
CA ILE A 1 -4.67 7.01 0.58
C ILE A 1 -3.21 7.34 0.86
N ALA A 2 -2.93 8.31 1.73
CA ALA A 2 -1.58 8.63 2.16
C ALA A 2 -1.48 8.48 3.68
N THR A 3 -0.39 7.88 4.17
CA THR A 3 -0.12 7.70 5.60
C THR A 3 1.16 8.44 5.94
N VAL A 4 1.07 9.37 6.89
CA VAL A 4 2.23 10.15 7.35
C VAL A 4 2.80 9.51 8.60
N LEU A 5 4.10 9.19 8.60
CA LEU A 5 4.81 8.58 9.71
C LEU A 5 5.74 9.61 10.37
N PRO A 6 5.29 10.32 11.42
CA PRO A 6 6.13 11.33 12.07
C PRO A 6 7.34 10.68 12.73
N ARG A 7 8.50 11.35 12.63
CA ARG A 7 9.78 10.93 13.26
C ARG A 7 10.22 9.50 12.92
N THR A 8 9.80 9.01 11.76
CA THR A 8 10.12 7.66 11.30
C THR A 8 11.08 7.77 10.11
N GLY A 9 12.29 7.26 10.28
CA GLY A 9 13.25 7.19 9.17
C GLY A 9 12.85 6.14 8.13
N ARG A 10 13.37 6.28 6.91
CA ARG A 10 13.03 5.42 5.77
C ARG A 10 13.07 3.91 6.07
N HIS A 11 14.12 3.41 6.71
CA HIS A 11 14.25 1.98 7.01
C HIS A 11 13.18 1.43 7.95
N ALA A 12 12.69 2.24 8.90
CA ALA A 12 11.60 1.82 9.77
C ALA A 12 10.27 1.79 8.99
N ALA A 13 10.03 2.77 8.13
CA ALA A 13 8.86 2.80 7.26
C ALA A 13 8.84 1.62 6.27
N GLU A 14 10.01 1.24 5.73
CA GLU A 14 10.15 0.08 4.84
C GLU A 14 9.78 -1.22 5.56
N ARG A 15 10.27 -1.43 6.80
CA ARG A 15 9.88 -2.61 7.59
C ARG A 15 8.39 -2.67 7.89
N MET A 16 7.80 -1.54 8.28
CA MET A 16 6.35 -1.45 8.51
C MET A 16 5.55 -1.79 7.24
N LEU A 17 6.02 -1.35 6.07
CA LEU A 17 5.38 -1.66 4.80
C LEU A 17 5.48 -3.15 4.46
N ASP A 18 6.63 -3.78 4.72
CA ASP A 18 6.83 -5.21 4.49
C ASP A 18 6.00 -6.08 5.45
N ASP A 19 5.82 -5.65 6.70
CA ASP A 19 4.94 -6.33 7.66
C ASP A 19 3.47 -6.17 7.23
N PHE A 20 3.05 -4.96 6.85
CA PHE A 20 1.72 -4.71 6.30
C PHE A 20 1.43 -5.54 5.05
N ALA A 21 2.39 -5.63 4.12
CA ALA A 21 2.28 -6.43 2.91
C ALA A 21 2.04 -7.93 3.22
N ARG A 22 2.74 -8.46 4.22
CA ARG A 22 2.59 -9.85 4.67
C ARG A 22 1.23 -10.08 5.30
N ASP A 23 0.79 -9.19 6.18
CA ASP A 23 -0.52 -9.28 6.83
C ASP A 23 -1.65 -9.19 5.80
N LEU A 24 -1.52 -8.29 4.83
CA LEU A 24 -2.49 -8.10 3.75
C LEU A 24 -2.62 -9.36 2.88
N GLN A 25 -1.49 -9.99 2.52
CA GLN A 25 -1.50 -11.25 1.77
C GLN A 25 -2.08 -12.41 2.57
N ALA A 26 -1.78 -12.48 3.87
CA ALA A 26 -2.22 -13.58 4.73
C ALA A 26 -3.71 -13.51 5.08
N GLN A 27 -4.22 -12.31 5.37
CA GLN A 27 -5.61 -12.10 5.78
C GLN A 27 -6.55 -11.86 4.59
N GLY A 28 -5.99 -11.47 3.44
CA GLY A 28 -6.77 -11.07 2.28
C GLY A 28 -7.47 -9.72 2.49
N LEU A 29 -8.11 -9.24 1.42
CA LEU A 29 -9.14 -8.22 1.55
C LEU A 29 -10.46 -8.93 1.82
N GLY A 30 -10.78 -9.12 3.11
CA GLY A 30 -11.89 -9.96 3.58
C GLY A 30 -13.23 -9.70 2.89
N ASP A 31 -13.51 -8.44 2.53
CA ASP A 31 -14.76 -8.05 1.87
C ASP A 31 -14.75 -8.33 0.36
N ILE A 32 -13.60 -8.23 -0.32
CA ILE A 32 -13.49 -8.45 -1.77
C ILE A 32 -13.55 -9.96 -2.12
N GLN A 33 -13.04 -10.82 -1.23
CA GLN A 33 -13.19 -12.27 -1.41
C GLN A 33 -14.59 -12.78 -1.07
N ALA A 34 -15.34 -12.08 -0.22
CA ALA A 34 -16.72 -12.44 0.12
C ALA A 34 -17.68 -12.13 -1.04
N GLU A 35 -17.56 -10.96 -1.68
CA GLU A 35 -18.37 -10.61 -2.85
C GLU A 35 -18.10 -11.50 -4.08
N ALA A 36 -16.85 -11.98 -4.24
CA ALA A 36 -16.51 -12.92 -5.31
C ALA A 36 -17.19 -14.29 -5.17
N ARG A 37 -17.69 -14.65 -3.97
CA ARG A 37 -18.36 -15.92 -3.70
C ARG A 37 -19.87 -15.90 -3.91
N ASP A 38 -20.52 -14.74 -3.86
CA ASP A 38 -21.98 -14.64 -3.77
C ASP A 38 -22.72 -14.47 -5.12
N GLY A 39 -22.02 -14.70 -6.22
CA GLY A 39 -22.64 -14.95 -7.52
C GLY A 39 -22.92 -13.71 -8.36
N THR A 40 -22.69 -13.87 -9.66
CA THR A 40 -22.95 -12.95 -10.78
C THR A 40 -21.76 -12.14 -11.31
N HIS A 41 -20.55 -12.20 -10.72
CA HIS A 41 -19.32 -11.70 -11.36
C HIS A 41 -18.25 -12.80 -11.46
N SER A 42 -18.47 -13.75 -12.38
CA SER A 42 -17.48 -14.74 -12.78
C SER A 42 -16.47 -14.13 -13.75
N ALA A 43 -15.36 -13.60 -13.22
CA ALA A 43 -14.02 -13.68 -13.80
C ALA A 43 -13.00 -13.14 -12.78
N GLY A 44 -11.88 -13.83 -12.60
CA GLY A 44 -10.80 -13.46 -11.70
C GLY A 44 -10.21 -12.08 -12.00
N SER A 45 -10.72 -11.06 -11.31
CA SER A 45 -10.07 -9.76 -11.25
C SER A 45 -8.85 -9.90 -10.34
N THR A 46 -7.69 -10.17 -10.94
CA THR A 46 -6.42 -10.08 -10.22
C THR A 46 -6.26 -8.63 -9.78
N PHE A 47 -6.25 -8.41 -8.47
CA PHE A 47 -6.01 -7.07 -7.94
C PHE A 47 -4.65 -7.04 -7.25
N SER A 48 -3.97 -5.92 -7.39
CA SER A 48 -2.69 -5.69 -6.76
C SER A 48 -2.71 -4.39 -5.99
N VAL A 49 -2.02 -4.38 -4.85
CA VAL A 49 -1.86 -3.19 -4.03
C VAL A 49 -0.44 -2.69 -4.23
N SER A 50 -0.31 -1.42 -4.57
CA SER A 50 0.97 -0.73 -4.74
C SER A 50 1.16 0.33 -3.67
N ALA A 51 2.38 0.47 -3.18
CA ALA A 51 2.74 1.50 -2.22
C ALA A 51 4.16 2.02 -2.51
N GLY A 52 4.38 3.29 -2.22
CA GLY A 52 5.69 3.94 -2.33
C GLY A 52 6.01 4.69 -1.04
N ILE A 53 7.31 4.89 -0.79
CA ILE A 53 7.81 5.54 0.43
C ILE A 53 8.71 6.70 0.02
N ALA A 54 8.38 7.87 0.54
CA ALA A 54 9.23 9.04 0.49
C ALA A 54 9.51 9.56 1.89
N GLU A 55 10.73 10.05 2.10
CA GLU A 55 11.14 10.74 3.31
C GLU A 55 11.18 12.23 2.99
N GLY A 56 10.47 13.03 3.79
CA GLY A 56 10.36 14.46 3.59
C GLY A 56 11.45 15.22 4.34
N GLU A 57 11.96 16.28 3.71
CA GLU A 57 12.86 17.21 4.36
C GLU A 57 12.10 18.33 5.08
N ALA A 58 12.79 19.04 5.98
CA ALA A 58 12.18 20.13 6.72
C ALA A 58 11.74 21.25 5.75
N GLY A 59 10.45 21.61 5.81
CA GLY A 59 9.86 22.63 4.95
C GLY A 59 9.44 22.13 3.56
N GLU A 60 9.59 20.83 3.27
CA GLU A 60 9.09 20.24 2.04
C GLU A 60 7.56 20.18 2.03
N GLU A 61 6.95 20.58 0.91
CA GLU A 61 5.51 20.55 0.73
C GLU A 61 4.99 19.12 0.57
N PHE A 62 3.80 18.86 1.10
CA PHE A 62 3.18 17.54 1.07
C PHE A 62 2.88 17.05 -0.36
N GLU A 63 2.59 17.96 -1.28
CA GLU A 63 2.33 17.62 -2.69
C GLU A 63 3.58 17.03 -3.35
N ILE A 64 4.73 17.70 -3.17
CA ILE A 64 6.05 17.21 -3.63
C ILE A 64 6.37 15.86 -2.99
N LEU A 65 6.12 15.71 -1.68
CA LEU A 65 6.37 14.46 -0.98
C LEU A 65 5.48 13.31 -1.49
N SER A 66 4.22 13.60 -1.80
CA SER A 66 3.27 12.64 -2.36
C SER A 66 3.67 12.22 -3.78
N GLU A 67 4.15 13.15 -4.61
CA GLU A 67 4.69 12.83 -5.94
C GLU A 67 5.94 11.95 -5.86
N LYS A 68 6.86 12.24 -4.94
CA LYS A 68 8.03 11.37 -4.67
C LYS A 68 7.60 9.96 -4.24
N ALA A 69 6.61 9.87 -3.35
CA ALA A 69 6.08 8.58 -2.93
C ALA A 69 5.41 7.85 -4.12
N GLY A 70 4.64 8.55 -4.94
CA GLY A 70 4.03 8.03 -6.17
C GLY A 70 5.05 7.48 -7.16
N SER A 71 6.16 8.19 -7.35
CA SER A 71 7.24 7.81 -8.28
C SER A 71 8.03 6.58 -7.81
N SER A 72 7.95 6.23 -6.53
CA SER A 72 8.64 5.07 -5.92
C SER A 72 7.69 3.90 -5.64
N GLN A 73 6.48 3.92 -6.20
CA GLN A 73 5.51 2.86 -6.00
C GLN A 73 6.01 1.52 -6.51
N LYS A 74 5.81 0.49 -5.68
CA LYS A 74 6.01 -0.92 -6.02
C LYS A 74 4.81 -1.73 -5.57
N ILE A 75 4.55 -2.83 -6.26
CA ILE A 75 3.52 -3.79 -5.84
C ILE A 75 3.96 -4.43 -4.51
N ILE A 76 3.09 -4.37 -3.52
CA ILE A 76 3.31 -4.97 -2.19
C ILE A 76 2.44 -6.21 -1.94
N ALA A 77 1.30 -6.33 -2.65
CA ALA A 77 0.44 -7.51 -2.54
C ALA A 77 -0.31 -7.78 -3.85
N ARG A 78 -0.67 -9.04 -4.07
CA ARG A 78 -1.43 -9.54 -5.23
C ARG A 78 -2.44 -10.59 -4.77
N PHE A 79 -3.59 -10.62 -5.40
CA PHE A 79 -4.74 -11.47 -5.06
C PHE A 79 -5.44 -11.93 -6.32
#